data_AF-A0A4R9QA56-F1
#
_entry.id   AF-A0A4R9QA56-F1
#
_cell.length_a   1.000
_cell.length_b   1.000
_cell.length_c   1.000
_cell.angle_alpha   90.00
_cell.angle_beta   90.00
_cell.angle_gamma   90.00
#
_symmetry.space_group_name_H-M   'P 1'
#
loop_
_entity.id
_entity.type
_entity.pdbx_description
1 polymer ?
#
loop_
_entity_poly.entity_id
_entity_poly.type
_entity_poly.pdbx_seq_one_letter_code
_entity_poly.pdbx_strand_id
1 'polypeptide(L)'
;MPPRLSACGSLWAVSPPTCSPSRPSGTKWGSASCSMSERKPHDMAGRVVNADRLVRKLSRISTSYQKEVEKALLASAAEMNSYAITKIQRGTSAGRTYRRGGRVHIASAPGAYPNTDYGELVRGMFFGMTGYLTASWGNRAKHAKPLEFGTSRMAARPFIRPTFNALYAKAVKRIGVAVQNAIKASANG
;
A
#
# COMPACT_ATOMS: atom_id res chain seq x y z
N MET A 1 31.60 -38.05 -9.58
CA MET A 1 31.69 -37.40 -10.90
C MET A 1 30.63 -36.31 -11.01
N PRO A 2 30.97 -35.03 -10.88
CA PRO A 2 30.18 -33.92 -11.41
C PRO A 2 30.73 -33.41 -12.76
N PRO A 3 29.89 -32.94 -13.70
CA PRO A 3 30.36 -32.34 -14.94
C PRO A 3 30.96 -30.94 -14.72
N ARG A 4 32.11 -30.71 -15.34
CA ARG A 4 32.82 -29.43 -15.40
C ARG A 4 32.04 -28.44 -16.26
N LEU A 5 31.60 -27.32 -15.67
CA LEU A 5 31.11 -26.17 -16.41
C LEU A 5 32.32 -25.38 -16.97
N SER A 6 32.35 -25.27 -18.29
CA SER A 6 33.31 -24.47 -19.05
C SER A 6 32.90 -23.00 -18.98
N ALA A 7 33.67 -22.18 -18.26
CA ALA A 7 33.53 -20.72 -18.27
C ALA A 7 34.34 -20.14 -19.44
N CYS A 8 33.67 -19.84 -20.54
CA CYS A 8 34.21 -19.02 -21.62
C CYS A 8 33.67 -17.59 -21.40
N GLY A 9 34.55 -16.64 -21.13
CA GLY A 9 34.20 -15.27 -20.78
C GLY A 9 35.42 -14.39 -20.65
N SER A 10 36.21 -14.31 -21.71
CA SER A 10 37.42 -13.49 -21.82
C SER A 10 37.05 -12.01 -21.78
N LEU A 11 37.38 -11.37 -20.64
CA LEU A 11 38.12 -10.12 -20.51
C LEU A 11 38.08 -9.18 -21.74
N TRP A 12 37.18 -8.20 -21.71
CA TRP A 12 37.36 -6.95 -22.47
C TRP A 12 38.26 -6.03 -21.64
N ALA A 13 39.57 -6.19 -21.80
CA ALA A 13 40.54 -5.21 -21.34
C ALA A 13 40.49 -4.01 -22.31
N VAL A 14 39.83 -2.93 -21.91
CA VAL A 14 39.93 -1.65 -22.61
C VAL A 14 41.23 -1.01 -22.16
N SER A 15 42.25 -1.02 -23.02
CA SER A 15 43.52 -0.33 -22.78
C SER A 15 43.28 1.17 -22.53
N PRO A 16 43.86 1.78 -21.49
CA PRO A 16 43.82 3.23 -21.36
C PRO A 16 44.64 3.90 -22.48
N PRO A 17 44.24 5.08 -22.96
CA PRO A 17 44.99 5.81 -23.97
C PRO A 17 46.37 6.19 -23.41
N THR A 18 47.43 5.79 -24.11
CA THR A 18 48.80 6.18 -23.81
C THR A 18 48.99 7.64 -24.22
N CYS A 19 49.00 8.55 -23.25
CA CYS A 19 49.49 9.90 -23.46
C CYS A 19 51.02 9.86 -23.50
N SER A 20 51.60 9.97 -24.70
CA SER A 20 53.03 10.21 -24.88
C SER A 20 53.28 11.72 -24.83
N PRO A 21 54.03 12.27 -23.85
CA PRO A 21 54.33 13.69 -23.82
C PRO A 21 55.48 13.98 -24.80
N SER A 22 55.17 14.58 -25.94
CA SER A 22 56.20 15.25 -26.75
C SER A 22 56.64 16.53 -26.02
N ARG A 23 57.94 16.64 -25.81
CA ARG A 23 58.61 17.73 -25.09
C ARG A 23 58.62 18.98 -25.98
N PRO A 24 58.04 20.14 -25.59
CA PRO A 24 58.09 21.33 -26.41
C PRO A 24 59.42 22.07 -26.21
N SER A 25 60.25 22.11 -27.25
CA SER A 25 61.31 23.10 -27.38
C SER A 25 60.75 24.37 -28.01
N GLY A 26 60.86 25.50 -27.32
CA GLY A 26 60.74 26.83 -27.93
C GLY A 26 59.38 27.53 -27.78
N THR A 27 59.39 28.53 -26.90
CA THR A 27 58.63 29.80 -26.94
C THR A 27 57.51 29.94 -27.97
N LYS A 28 56.31 29.43 -27.67
CA LYS A 28 55.01 30.07 -27.93
C LYS A 28 54.01 29.50 -26.92
N TRP A 29 53.22 30.36 -26.27
CA TRP A 29 51.97 29.95 -25.62
C TRP A 29 50.99 29.56 -26.73
N GLY A 30 51.18 28.36 -27.30
CA GLY A 30 50.18 27.72 -28.13
C GLY A 30 49.06 27.28 -27.22
N SER A 31 47.85 27.78 -27.48
CA SER A 31 46.62 27.20 -26.96
C SER A 31 46.76 25.68 -26.99
N ALA A 32 46.72 25.04 -25.82
CA ALA A 32 46.46 23.61 -25.78
C ALA A 32 45.07 23.41 -26.35
N SER A 33 44.96 23.29 -27.68
CA SER A 33 43.79 22.74 -28.33
C SER A 33 43.81 21.27 -27.98
N CYS A 34 43.37 20.97 -26.75
CA CYS A 34 42.78 19.68 -26.47
C CYS A 34 41.60 19.62 -27.42
N SER A 35 41.79 18.95 -28.56
CA SER A 35 40.72 18.66 -29.49
C SER A 35 39.77 17.74 -28.73
N MET A 36 38.86 18.34 -27.95
CA MET A 36 37.60 17.71 -27.68
C MET A 36 37.00 17.50 -29.06
N SER A 37 37.25 16.31 -29.63
CA SER A 37 36.43 15.80 -30.69
C SER A 37 35.03 15.86 -30.12
N GLU A 38 34.31 16.84 -30.62
CA GLU A 38 32.93 17.10 -30.36
C GLU A 38 32.22 15.77 -30.63
N ARG A 39 31.91 15.04 -29.56
CA ARG A 39 31.09 13.85 -29.66
C ARG A 39 29.74 14.39 -30.11
N LYS A 40 29.52 14.44 -31.42
CA LYS A 40 28.22 14.67 -32.01
C LYS A 40 27.26 13.77 -31.23
N PRO A 41 26.20 14.31 -30.61
CA PRO A 41 25.15 13.47 -30.07
C PRO A 41 24.72 12.62 -31.26
N HIS A 42 25.06 11.34 -31.21
CA HIS A 42 24.52 10.37 -32.14
C HIS A 42 23.04 10.43 -31.82
N ASP A 43 22.26 11.00 -32.74
CA ASP A 43 20.81 10.99 -32.70
C ASP A 43 20.37 9.55 -32.50
N MET A 44 20.17 9.15 -31.24
CA MET A 44 19.44 7.95 -30.89
C MET A 44 17.97 8.27 -31.12
N ALA A 45 17.60 8.46 -32.39
CA ALA A 45 16.23 8.64 -32.82
C ALA A 45 15.52 7.28 -32.66
N GLY A 46 15.13 6.97 -31.42
CA GLY A 46 14.28 5.82 -31.12
C GLY A 46 12.90 6.03 -31.74
N ARG A 47 12.60 5.29 -32.81
CA ARG A 47 11.29 5.32 -33.45
C ARG A 47 10.28 4.59 -32.56
N VAL A 48 9.45 5.35 -31.83
CA VAL A 48 8.29 4.79 -31.13
C VAL A 48 7.17 4.53 -32.13
N VAL A 49 7.03 3.29 -32.56
CA VAL A 49 5.95 2.87 -33.47
C VAL A 49 4.67 2.63 -32.66
N ASN A 50 3.51 3.00 -33.20
CA ASN A 50 2.19 2.75 -32.58
C ASN A 50 1.96 3.44 -31.22
N ALA A 51 2.56 4.61 -30.99
CA ALA A 51 2.37 5.41 -29.77
C ALA A 51 0.87 5.62 -29.43
N ASP A 52 0.03 5.90 -30.44
CA ASP A 52 -1.42 6.13 -30.23
C ASP A 52 -2.18 4.91 -29.72
N ARG A 53 -1.72 3.69 -30.07
CA ARG A 53 -2.29 2.45 -29.54
C ARG A 53 -1.89 2.28 -28.08
N LEU A 54 -0.64 2.57 -27.75
CA LEU A 54 -0.14 2.52 -26.38
C LEU A 54 -0.88 3.51 -25.48
N VAL A 55 -0.99 4.78 -25.90
CA VAL A 55 -1.68 5.83 -25.13
C VAL A 55 -3.14 5.46 -24.87
N ARG A 56 -3.86 4.92 -25.88
CA ARG A 56 -5.24 4.43 -25.72
C ARG A 56 -5.37 3.23 -24.78
N LYS A 57 -4.38 2.33 -24.75
CA LYS A 57 -4.37 1.23 -23.79
C LYS A 57 -4.14 1.77 -22.38
N LEU A 58 -3.09 2.57 -22.18
CA LEU A 58 -2.73 3.19 -20.90
C LEU A 58 -3.88 4.00 -20.28
N SER A 59 -4.62 4.78 -21.09
CA SER A 59 -5.76 5.56 -20.61
C SER A 59 -6.96 4.71 -20.16
N ARG A 60 -7.09 3.47 -20.64
CA ARG A 60 -8.11 2.52 -20.17
C ARG A 60 -7.69 1.80 -18.89
N ILE A 61 -6.37 1.57 -18.72
CA ILE A 61 -5.82 0.93 -17.52
C ILE A 61 -6.19 1.71 -16.28
N SER A 62 -6.11 3.04 -16.31
CA SER A 62 -6.41 3.85 -15.13
C SER A 62 -7.83 3.60 -14.60
N THR A 63 -8.83 3.57 -15.49
CA THR A 63 -10.23 3.45 -15.09
C THR A 63 -10.61 2.02 -14.66
N SER A 64 -10.09 0.99 -15.33
CA SER A 64 -10.34 -0.40 -14.91
C SER A 64 -9.61 -0.75 -13.62
N TYR A 65 -8.38 -0.25 -13.46
CA TYR A 65 -7.58 -0.40 -12.25
C TYR A 65 -8.27 0.21 -11.03
N GLN A 66 -8.79 1.43 -11.18
CA GLN A 66 -9.52 2.11 -10.12
C GLN A 66 -10.66 1.25 -9.58
N LYS A 67 -11.53 0.74 -10.47
CA LYS A 67 -12.69 -0.05 -10.08
C LYS A 67 -12.31 -1.33 -9.32
N GLU A 68 -11.28 -2.04 -9.75
CA GLU A 68 -10.82 -3.25 -9.07
C GLU A 68 -10.23 -2.96 -7.68
N VAL A 69 -9.46 -1.88 -7.56
CA VAL A 69 -8.90 -1.47 -6.26
C VAL A 69 -10.00 -0.96 -5.33
N GLU A 70 -10.96 -0.17 -5.81
CA GLU A 70 -12.10 0.30 -5.01
C GLU A 70 -12.94 -0.87 -4.49
N LYS A 71 -13.22 -1.87 -5.33
CA LYS A 71 -13.91 -3.10 -4.94
C LYS A 71 -13.14 -3.84 -3.84
N ALA A 72 -11.81 -3.94 -3.97
CA ALA A 72 -10.96 -4.58 -2.96
C ALA A 72 -10.92 -3.82 -1.63
N LEU A 73 -10.91 -2.48 -1.68
CA LEU A 73 -10.98 -1.62 -0.50
C LEU A 73 -12.32 -1.77 0.23
N LEU A 74 -13.43 -1.68 -0.51
CA LEU A 74 -14.77 -1.88 0.04
C LEU A 74 -14.96 -3.27 0.64
N ALA A 75 -14.46 -4.32 -0.02
CA ALA A 75 -14.51 -5.67 0.52
C ALA A 75 -13.69 -5.80 1.81
N SER A 76 -12.52 -5.17 1.88
CA SER A 76 -11.71 -5.11 3.11
C SER A 76 -12.42 -4.39 4.24
N ALA A 77 -13.03 -3.23 3.97
CA ALA A 77 -13.76 -2.46 4.97
C ALA A 77 -15.02 -3.20 5.46
N ALA A 78 -15.75 -3.84 4.56
CA ALA A 78 -16.91 -4.68 4.89
C ALA A 78 -16.52 -5.87 5.78
N GLU A 79 -15.37 -6.49 5.52
CA GLU A 79 -14.85 -7.57 6.36
C GLU A 79 -14.45 -7.09 7.76
N MET A 80 -13.75 -5.95 7.85
CA MET A 80 -13.44 -5.32 9.15
C MET A 80 -14.70 -5.04 9.96
N ASN A 81 -15.73 -4.53 9.29
CA ASN A 81 -17.03 -4.28 9.90
C ASN A 81 -17.66 -5.55 10.47
N SER A 82 -17.74 -6.61 9.65
CA SER A 82 -18.31 -7.90 10.06
C SER A 82 -17.52 -8.54 11.21
N TYR A 83 -16.18 -8.43 11.18
CA TYR A 83 -15.32 -8.92 12.25
C TYR A 83 -15.59 -8.19 13.57
N ALA A 84 -15.63 -6.85 13.55
CA ALA A 84 -15.92 -6.06 14.74
C ALA A 84 -17.31 -6.36 15.31
N ILE A 85 -18.34 -6.44 14.45
CA ILE A 85 -19.71 -6.79 14.87
C ILE A 85 -19.72 -8.17 15.53
N THR A 86 -19.06 -9.15 14.92
CA THR A 86 -18.97 -10.52 15.47
C THR A 86 -18.29 -10.53 16.84
N LYS A 87 -17.21 -9.77 17.02
CA LYS A 87 -16.50 -9.67 18.30
C LYS A 87 -17.30 -8.94 19.38
N ILE A 88 -18.06 -7.91 19.01
CA ILE A 88 -18.97 -7.20 19.92
C ILE A 88 -20.13 -8.10 20.36
N GLN A 89 -20.69 -8.88 19.44
CA GLN A 89 -21.84 -9.76 19.73
C GLN A 89 -21.46 -11.04 20.48
N ARG A 90 -20.28 -11.62 20.18
CA ARG A 90 -19.79 -12.86 20.79
C ARG A 90 -18.85 -12.62 21.97
N GLY A 91 -18.62 -11.37 22.36
CA GLY A 91 -17.73 -11.03 23.46
C GLY A 91 -18.23 -11.63 24.77
N THR A 92 -17.36 -12.37 25.47
CA THR A 92 -17.67 -12.87 26.81
C THR A 92 -17.52 -11.72 27.81
N SER A 93 -18.62 -11.39 28.48
CA SER A 93 -18.68 -10.37 29.51
C SER A 93 -17.92 -10.82 30.77
N ALA A 94 -16.76 -10.24 31.06
CA ALA A 94 -15.93 -10.61 32.22
C ALA A 94 -15.75 -9.47 33.26
N GLY A 95 -16.47 -8.37 33.14
CA GLY A 95 -16.34 -7.22 34.05
C GLY A 95 -17.46 -7.14 35.10
N ARG A 96 -17.65 -5.94 35.66
CA ARG A 96 -18.58 -5.70 36.77
C ARG A 96 -20.04 -5.91 36.35
N THR A 97 -20.76 -6.69 37.14
CA THR A 97 -22.21 -6.86 37.04
C THR A 97 -22.93 -5.75 37.80
N TYR A 98 -23.92 -5.10 37.19
CA TYR A 98 -24.73 -4.05 37.81
C TYR A 98 -26.17 -4.10 37.30
N ARG A 99 -27.13 -3.59 38.08
CA ARG A 99 -28.53 -3.50 37.64
C ARG A 99 -28.84 -2.13 37.07
N ARG A 100 -29.49 -2.08 35.92
CA ARG A 100 -30.01 -0.86 35.29
C ARG A 100 -31.36 -1.18 34.65
N GLY A 101 -32.38 -0.40 34.97
CA GLY A 101 -33.74 -0.59 34.41
C GLY A 101 -34.32 -1.99 34.65
N GLY A 102 -34.10 -2.56 35.83
CA GLY A 102 -34.59 -3.91 36.19
C GLY A 102 -33.80 -5.08 35.61
N ARG A 103 -32.88 -4.84 34.65
CA ARG A 103 -32.04 -5.87 34.04
C ARG A 103 -30.63 -5.86 34.64
N VAL A 104 -30.02 -7.04 34.68
CA VAL A 104 -28.62 -7.23 35.09
C VAL A 104 -27.74 -7.04 33.85
N HIS A 105 -26.88 -6.03 33.88
CA HIS A 105 -25.89 -5.74 32.85
C HIS A 105 -24.50 -6.16 33.33
N ILE A 106 -23.73 -6.79 32.45
CA ILE A 106 -22.33 -7.14 32.74
C ILE A 106 -21.45 -6.27 31.84
N ALA A 107 -20.66 -5.41 32.48
CA ALA A 107 -19.70 -4.58 31.78
C ALA A 107 -18.54 -5.44 31.21
N SER A 108 -17.96 -5.06 30.07
CA SER A 108 -16.73 -5.70 29.57
C SER A 108 -15.54 -5.36 30.46
N ALA A 109 -14.57 -6.27 30.55
CA ALA A 109 -13.28 -5.97 31.18
C ALA A 109 -12.53 -4.86 30.41
N PRO A 110 -11.64 -4.09 31.07
CA PRO A 110 -10.73 -3.17 30.38
C PRO A 110 -9.95 -3.88 29.27
N GLY A 111 -9.78 -3.24 28.11
CA GLY A 111 -9.08 -3.83 26.95
C GLY A 111 -9.86 -4.88 26.14
N ALA A 112 -10.96 -5.43 26.67
CA ALA A 112 -11.82 -6.35 25.94
C ALA A 112 -12.82 -5.60 25.04
N TYR A 113 -13.39 -6.32 24.06
CA TYR A 113 -14.44 -5.76 23.21
C TYR A 113 -15.65 -5.33 24.05
N PRO A 114 -16.27 -4.18 23.71
CA PRO A 114 -17.46 -3.71 24.40
C PRO A 114 -18.64 -4.63 24.11
N ASN A 115 -19.45 -4.88 25.13
CA ASN A 115 -20.72 -5.57 25.00
C ASN A 115 -21.79 -4.66 24.41
N THR A 116 -22.72 -5.27 23.68
CA THR A 116 -23.89 -4.57 23.15
C THR A 116 -25.08 -4.70 24.09
N ASP A 117 -25.52 -3.59 24.70
CA ASP A 117 -26.73 -3.58 25.54
C ASP A 117 -28.03 -3.50 24.71
N TYR A 118 -28.10 -2.53 23.77
CA TYR A 118 -29.29 -2.24 22.95
C TYR A 118 -29.04 -2.32 21.44
N GLY A 119 -27.86 -2.79 21.01
CA GLY A 119 -27.50 -2.88 19.59
C GLY A 119 -27.10 -1.55 18.95
N GLU A 120 -27.18 -0.41 19.65
CA GLU A 120 -26.80 0.91 19.10
C GLU A 120 -25.36 0.91 18.59
N LEU A 121 -24.43 0.29 19.31
CA LEU A 121 -23.04 0.22 18.91
C LEU A 121 -22.87 -0.52 17.58
N VAL A 122 -23.58 -1.63 17.37
CA VAL A 122 -23.56 -2.42 16.14
C VAL A 122 -24.23 -1.65 15.00
N ARG A 123 -25.39 -1.02 15.26
CA ARG A 123 -26.12 -0.23 14.26
C ARG A 123 -25.39 1.05 13.85
N GLY A 124 -24.54 1.59 14.73
CA GLY A 124 -23.75 2.80 14.49
C GLY A 124 -22.52 2.58 13.61
N MET A 125 -22.10 1.33 13.41
CA MET A 125 -20.97 1.00 12.55
C MET A 125 -21.26 1.36 11.09
N PHE A 126 -20.29 1.93 10.41
CA PHE A 126 -20.40 2.28 8.99
C PHE A 126 -19.08 2.04 8.27
N PHE A 127 -19.18 1.70 6.99
CA PHE A 127 -18.06 1.68 6.06
C PHE A 127 -18.51 2.22 4.72
N GLY A 128 -17.60 2.83 3.97
CA GLY A 128 -17.89 3.35 2.64
C GLY A 128 -16.72 4.09 2.03
N MET A 129 -16.77 4.30 0.72
CA MET A 129 -15.79 5.13 0.01
C MET A 129 -16.01 6.59 0.37
N THR A 130 -14.96 7.30 0.77
CA THR A 130 -14.99 8.74 1.03
C THR A 130 -14.31 9.57 -0.05
N GLY A 131 -13.49 8.93 -0.87
CA GLY A 131 -12.80 9.59 -1.97
C GLY A 131 -12.12 8.60 -2.89
N TYR A 132 -11.32 9.15 -3.80
CA TYR A 132 -10.58 8.35 -4.77
C TYR A 132 -9.64 7.36 -4.06
N LEU A 133 -9.85 6.06 -4.29
CA LEU A 133 -9.10 4.96 -3.67
C LEU A 133 -9.02 5.05 -2.14
N THR A 134 -10.00 5.70 -1.50
CA THR A 134 -10.02 5.93 -0.06
C THR A 134 -11.33 5.41 0.53
N ALA A 135 -11.22 4.43 1.41
CA ALA A 135 -12.35 3.89 2.16
C ALA A 135 -12.28 4.35 3.62
N SER A 136 -13.42 4.74 4.16
CA SER A 136 -13.62 5.04 5.57
C SER A 136 -14.35 3.89 6.25
N TRP A 137 -13.99 3.65 7.51
CA TRP A 137 -14.65 2.71 8.39
C TRP A 137 -14.64 3.27 9.81
N GLY A 138 -15.77 3.20 10.51
CA GLY A 138 -15.89 3.76 11.85
C GLY A 138 -17.24 3.50 12.50
N ASN A 139 -17.53 4.24 13.56
CA ASN A 139 -18.77 4.15 14.31
C ASN A 139 -19.33 5.55 14.63
N ARG A 140 -20.63 5.74 14.43
CA ARG A 140 -21.36 6.99 14.71
C ARG A 140 -22.04 7.03 16.08
N ALA A 141 -22.03 5.93 16.83
CA ALA A 141 -22.63 5.87 18.16
C ALA A 141 -21.92 6.86 19.11
N LYS A 142 -22.69 7.64 19.87
CA LYS A 142 -22.16 8.69 20.78
C LYS A 142 -21.16 8.13 21.78
N HIS A 143 -21.38 6.90 22.24
CA HIS A 143 -20.55 6.22 23.22
C HIS A 143 -19.37 5.44 22.60
N ALA A 144 -19.23 5.36 21.27
CA ALA A 144 -18.12 4.64 20.63
C ALA A 144 -16.75 5.28 20.91
N LYS A 145 -16.65 6.60 20.80
CA LYS A 145 -15.40 7.35 21.06
C LYS A 145 -14.90 7.18 22.50
N PRO A 146 -15.71 7.40 23.56
CA PRO A 146 -15.25 7.17 24.92
C PRO A 146 -14.97 5.69 25.24
N LEU A 147 -15.55 4.74 24.50
CA LEU A 147 -15.17 3.33 24.62
C LEU A 147 -13.78 3.06 24.02
N GLU A 148 -13.48 3.60 22.84
CA GLU A 148 -12.20 3.36 22.17
C GLU A 148 -11.01 3.96 22.96
N PHE A 149 -11.18 5.18 23.47
CA PHE A 149 -10.09 5.92 24.14
C PHE A 149 -10.14 5.87 25.67
N GLY A 150 -11.28 5.48 26.25
CA GLY A 150 -11.52 5.66 27.68
C GLY A 150 -11.88 7.10 28.05
N THR A 151 -12.14 7.30 29.33
CA THR A 151 -12.41 8.61 29.97
C THR A 151 -11.72 8.64 31.33
N SER A 152 -11.73 9.79 32.02
CA SER A 152 -11.18 9.88 33.38
C SER A 152 -11.79 8.91 34.40
N ARG A 153 -13.00 8.40 34.12
CA ARG A 153 -13.76 7.49 35.00
C ARG A 153 -13.90 6.07 34.45
N MET A 154 -13.38 5.78 33.26
CA MET A 154 -13.55 4.49 32.58
C MET A 154 -12.32 4.15 31.74
N ALA A 155 -11.73 2.98 31.99
CA ALA A 155 -10.64 2.46 31.17
C ALA A 155 -11.08 2.19 29.72
N ALA A 156 -10.14 2.32 28.78
CA ALA A 156 -10.39 2.08 27.36
C ALA A 156 -10.79 0.62 27.08
N ARG A 157 -11.71 0.47 26.14
CA ARG A 157 -12.22 -0.80 25.57
C ARG A 157 -12.13 -0.70 24.06
N PRO A 158 -10.91 -0.69 23.51
CA PRO A 158 -10.70 -0.49 22.09
C PRO A 158 -11.26 -1.67 21.30
N PHE A 159 -11.94 -1.38 20.21
CA PHE A 159 -12.53 -2.37 19.32
C PHE A 159 -12.20 -2.09 17.85
N ILE A 160 -12.05 -0.82 17.48
CA ILE A 160 -11.71 -0.43 16.10
C ILE A 160 -10.24 -0.70 15.83
N ARG A 161 -9.33 -0.13 16.64
CA ARG A 161 -7.88 -0.30 16.48
C ARG A 161 -7.44 -1.77 16.50
N PRO A 162 -7.86 -2.62 17.45
CA PRO A 162 -7.44 -4.02 17.46
C PRO A 162 -7.98 -4.80 16.25
N THR A 163 -9.22 -4.52 15.80
CA THR A 163 -9.77 -5.12 14.58
C THR A 163 -8.95 -4.73 13.35
N PHE A 164 -8.62 -3.44 13.23
CA PHE A 164 -7.82 -2.93 12.12
C PHE A 164 -6.46 -3.62 12.09
N ASN A 165 -5.76 -3.67 13.22
CA ASN A 165 -4.44 -4.32 13.31
C ASN A 165 -4.50 -5.81 12.96
N ALA A 166 -5.54 -6.52 13.39
CA ALA A 166 -5.71 -7.95 13.10
C ALA A 166 -5.94 -8.23 11.60
N LEU A 167 -6.62 -7.32 10.90
CA LEU A 167 -6.98 -7.51 9.48
C LEU A 167 -6.10 -6.71 8.51
N TYR A 168 -5.20 -5.88 9.01
CA TYR A 168 -4.35 -5.01 8.20
C TYR A 168 -3.58 -5.79 7.13
N ALA A 169 -2.85 -6.83 7.53
CA ALA A 169 -2.06 -7.66 6.60
C ALA A 169 -2.95 -8.32 5.53
N LYS A 170 -4.16 -8.75 5.91
CA LYS A 170 -5.12 -9.36 5.00
C LYS A 170 -5.68 -8.35 3.99
N ALA A 171 -5.98 -7.14 4.44
CA ALA A 171 -6.43 -6.05 3.59
C ALA A 171 -5.35 -5.67 2.56
N VAL A 172 -4.10 -5.51 2.99
CA VAL A 172 -2.96 -5.23 2.10
C VAL A 172 -2.81 -6.33 1.04
N LYS A 173 -2.88 -7.60 1.46
CA LYS A 173 -2.81 -8.74 0.53
C LYS A 173 -3.93 -8.70 -0.51
N ARG A 174 -5.17 -8.41 -0.09
CA ARG A 174 -6.32 -8.31 -1.01
C ARG A 174 -6.14 -7.19 -2.03
N ILE A 175 -5.66 -6.03 -1.60
CA ILE A 175 -5.37 -4.90 -2.49
C ILE A 175 -4.26 -5.28 -3.47
N GLY A 176 -3.17 -5.87 -2.99
CA GLY A 176 -2.07 -6.32 -3.86
C GLY A 176 -2.52 -7.30 -4.95
N VAL A 177 -3.42 -8.24 -4.61
CA VAL A 177 -4.02 -9.16 -5.59
C VAL A 177 -4.88 -8.40 -6.61
N ALA A 178 -5.70 -7.44 -6.16
CA ALA A 178 -6.53 -6.64 -7.06
C ALA A 178 -5.69 -5.81 -8.05
N VAL A 179 -4.60 -5.21 -7.56
CA VAL A 179 -3.61 -4.48 -8.38
C VAL A 179 -2.99 -5.40 -9.43
N GLN A 180 -2.52 -6.58 -9.04
CA GLN A 180 -1.93 -7.54 -9.98
C GLN A 180 -2.94 -8.02 -11.03
N ASN A 181 -4.18 -8.29 -10.62
CA ASN A 181 -5.23 -8.71 -11.53
C ASN A 181 -5.60 -7.59 -12.52
N ALA A 182 -5.66 -6.34 -12.07
CA ALA A 182 -5.89 -5.19 -12.93
C ALA A 182 -4.77 -5.02 -13.97
N ILE A 183 -3.50 -5.17 -13.56
CA ILE A 183 -2.36 -5.13 -14.47
C ILE A 183 -2.46 -6.26 -15.51
N LYS A 184 -2.72 -7.50 -15.08
CA LYS A 184 -2.88 -8.64 -16.00
C LYS A 184 -4.03 -8.46 -16.99
N ALA A 185 -5.18 -7.98 -16.50
CA ALA A 185 -6.34 -7.70 -17.33
C ALA A 185 -6.03 -6.63 -18.38
N SER A 186 -5.24 -5.62 -18.02
CA SER A 186 -4.83 -4.55 -18.94
C SER A 186 -3.81 -4.98 -20.00
N ALA A 187 -2.98 -5.99 -19.71
CA ALA A 187 -2.02 -6.53 -20.67
C ALA A 187 -2.69 -7.38 -21.77
N ASN A 188 -3.80 -8.05 -21.42
CA ASN A 188 -4.51 -8.98 -22.30
C ASN A 188 -5.63 -8.33 -23.14
N GLY A 189 -6.03 -7.09 -22.83
CA GLY A 189 -6.99 -6.29 -23.61
C GLY A 189 -6.32 -5.35 -24.60
#